data_AF-A0A2P6TVX5-F1
#
_entry.id   AF-A0A2P6TVX5-F1
#
_cell.length_a   1.000
_cell.length_b   1.000
_cell.length_c   1.000
_cell.angle_alpha   90.00
_cell.angle_beta   90.00
_cell.angle_gamma   90.00
#
_symmetry.space_group_name_H-M   'P 1'
#
loop_
_entity.id
_entity.type
_entity.pdbx_description
1 polymer ?
#
loop_
_entity_poly.entity_id
_entity_poly.type
_entity_poly.pdbx_seq_one_letter_code
_entity_poly.pdbx_strand_id
1 'polypeptide(L)'
;MRRSPTVESWQYVTFVDAATGEELTWADLEQRGLLSLNWSEPPQWRQQRQAIELWHDGERAQLQEREQQRQEQQEQQRRQQREEQQQRQREKEEREQRPERYAALQQQVQSLQQQLCKLQEQQQDELRQLLDDWACCPIIQEVLCDPVCTMDGHCFEREAIETWMAQHAGRVPIPASNLPLPSRQLVPNHALRAVVERLQQLLDEGGERALQRPAARFRHEMDGVWSRRIWWETARYGQQVQQQAQQARQQAQQQAQQARQQARQQAQQQARQQARQQARQARQQAQQQAQPQAQQAQQQAQPQAQQAQQQAQQQARQQQVSQTVVGTTAQSLNRKQRRQLRQEQRRQEQQQEQQQQQQQQQEEDTPAASGSSQQPSRPGAPLTATTAADAPGLAAGGLPADRAAGPSDMYSSLQLQVQQLQQELGATQQELGAVRQQLWAAQERHQDELRQLLEDWACCPITQEVLRDPVCAMDGHCFERAAIETWMAQHAGRVPSPASNLPLPSRQLVPNHALRAVVERLQQLLDEPEGAA
;
A
#
# COMPACT_ATOMS: atom_id res chain seq x y z
N MET A 1 29.89 33.52 -55.43
CA MET A 1 31.12 33.95 -56.13
C MET A 1 31.05 33.56 -57.60
N ARG A 2 30.64 34.48 -58.47
CA ARG A 2 31.12 34.54 -59.86
C ARG A 2 31.44 35.99 -60.13
N ARG A 3 32.67 36.23 -60.58
CA ARG A 3 33.29 37.55 -60.73
C ARG A 3 32.50 38.38 -61.74
N SER A 4 32.20 39.62 -61.38
CA SER A 4 32.03 40.71 -62.34
C SER A 4 33.18 40.64 -63.35
N PRO A 5 32.96 40.77 -64.67
CA PRO A 5 34.06 40.81 -65.61
C PRO A 5 34.85 42.09 -65.35
N THR A 6 35.94 41.96 -64.60
CA THR A 6 36.98 42.99 -64.52
C THR A 6 37.56 43.18 -65.92
N VAL A 7 38.03 44.41 -66.20
CA VAL A 7 38.55 44.89 -67.50
C VAL A 7 39.56 43.94 -68.18
N GLU A 8 40.16 43.02 -67.42
CA GLU A 8 41.09 41.99 -67.89
C GLU A 8 40.46 40.85 -68.73
N SER A 9 39.14 40.66 -68.75
CA SER A 9 38.52 39.60 -69.58
C SER A 9 38.22 40.02 -71.03
N TRP A 10 38.51 41.26 -71.41
CA TRP A 10 38.29 41.77 -72.77
C TRP A 10 39.48 41.51 -73.72
N GLN A 11 40.60 40.99 -73.22
CA GLN A 11 41.76 40.61 -74.02
C GLN A 11 41.50 39.45 -75.00
N TYR A 12 40.35 38.79 -74.90
CA TYR A 12 39.97 37.66 -75.76
C TYR A 12 38.79 37.97 -76.69
N VAL A 13 38.37 39.23 -76.79
CA VAL A 13 37.36 39.65 -77.77
C VAL A 13 38.09 40.10 -79.02
N THR A 14 37.96 39.36 -80.12
CA THR A 14 38.44 39.78 -81.44
C THR A 14 37.45 40.78 -82.03
N PHE A 15 37.97 41.94 -82.44
CA PHE A 15 37.18 42.97 -83.11
C PHE A 15 37.44 42.84 -84.60
N VAL A 16 36.41 42.92 -85.45
CA VAL A 16 36.59 42.87 -86.91
C VAL A 16 36.18 44.20 -87.48
N ASP A 17 37.06 44.83 -88.26
CA ASP A 17 36.70 46.02 -89.02
C ASP A 17 35.68 45.62 -90.09
N ALA A 18 34.45 46.13 -89.99
CA ALA A 18 33.36 45.72 -90.86
C ALA A 18 33.55 46.15 -92.34
N ALA A 19 34.48 47.07 -92.65
CA ALA A 19 34.72 47.56 -94.00
C ALA A 19 35.89 46.85 -94.71
N THR A 20 36.91 46.40 -93.96
CA THR A 20 38.10 45.74 -94.52
C THR A 20 38.23 44.27 -94.16
N GLY A 21 37.48 43.80 -93.16
CA GLY A 21 37.47 42.41 -92.70
C GLY A 21 38.69 42.01 -91.87
N GLU A 22 39.53 42.96 -91.44
CA GLU A 22 40.70 42.68 -90.61
C GLU A 22 40.33 42.49 -89.14
N GLU A 23 40.95 41.50 -88.49
CA GLU A 23 40.89 41.31 -87.04
C GLU A 23 41.77 42.35 -86.34
N LEU A 24 41.15 43.24 -85.58
CA LEU A 24 41.78 44.27 -84.77
C LEU A 24 41.90 43.78 -83.32
N THR A 25 43.09 43.98 -82.76
CA THR A 25 43.35 43.75 -81.34
C THR A 25 42.97 44.97 -80.52
N TRP A 26 42.87 44.80 -79.20
CA TRP A 26 42.56 45.90 -78.28
C TRP A 26 43.60 47.04 -78.34
N ALA A 27 44.86 46.71 -78.61
CA ALA A 27 45.93 47.68 -78.80
C ALA A 27 45.76 48.50 -80.10
N ASP A 28 45.20 47.91 -81.17
CA ASP A 28 44.93 48.60 -82.43
C ASP A 28 43.80 49.64 -82.27
N LEU A 29 42.79 49.33 -81.46
CA LEU A 29 41.69 50.25 -81.15
C LEU A 29 42.14 51.43 -80.28
N GLU A 30 43.09 51.19 -79.37
CA GLU A 30 43.71 52.21 -78.52
C GLU A 30 44.59 53.17 -79.35
N GLN A 31 45.43 52.64 -80.26
CA GLN A 31 46.24 53.45 -81.17
C GLN A 31 45.41 54.29 -82.16
N ARG A 32 44.27 53.77 -82.61
CA ARG A 32 43.35 54.48 -83.53
C ARG A 32 42.46 55.50 -82.82
N GLY A 33 42.57 55.67 -81.49
CA GLY A 33 41.81 56.66 -80.72
C GLY A 33 40.31 56.38 -80.61
N LEU A 34 39.88 55.14 -80.89
CA LEU A 34 38.47 54.73 -80.95
C LEU A 34 37.88 54.38 -79.56
N LEU A 35 38.70 54.41 -78.50
CA LEU A 35 38.27 54.09 -77.13
C LEU A 35 37.55 55.25 -76.41
N SER A 36 37.50 56.44 -77.02
CA SER A 36 36.81 57.63 -76.48
C SER A 36 35.38 57.75 -77.03
N LEU A 37 34.55 56.73 -76.81
CA LEU A 37 33.11 56.91 -76.84
C LEU A 37 32.60 56.70 -75.42
N ASN A 38 31.92 57.74 -74.92
CA ASN A 38 31.15 57.69 -73.69
C ASN A 38 30.08 56.59 -73.89
N TRP A 39 30.40 55.36 -73.52
CA TRP A 39 29.53 54.20 -73.70
C TRP A 39 28.36 54.34 -72.72
N SER A 40 27.32 55.07 -73.11
CA SER A 40 26.02 54.92 -72.48
C SER A 40 25.57 53.50 -72.78
N GLU A 41 25.55 52.61 -71.77
CA GLU A 41 25.04 51.24 -71.94
C GLU A 41 23.70 51.33 -72.71
N PRO A 42 23.58 50.65 -73.87
CA PRO A 42 22.36 50.66 -74.64
C PRO A 42 21.19 50.29 -73.73
N PRO A 43 20.00 50.90 -73.89
CA PRO A 43 18.87 50.67 -72.98
C PRO A 43 18.57 49.18 -72.75
N GLN A 44 18.81 48.36 -73.78
CA GLN A 44 18.65 46.91 -73.77
C GLN A 44 19.61 46.20 -72.81
N TRP A 45 20.87 46.64 -72.72
CA TRP A 45 21.87 46.05 -71.81
C TRP A 45 21.62 46.45 -70.36
N ARG A 46 21.17 47.70 -70.11
CA ARG A 46 20.72 48.14 -68.78
C ARG A 46 19.49 47.36 -68.31
N GLN A 47 18.50 47.16 -69.18
CA GLN A 47 17.33 46.33 -68.90
C GLN A 47 17.73 44.88 -68.60
N GLN A 48 18.67 44.32 -69.36
CA GLN A 48 19.15 42.96 -69.16
C GLN A 48 19.92 42.80 -67.84
N ARG A 49 20.75 43.78 -67.46
CA ARG A 49 21.46 43.77 -66.18
C ARG A 49 20.50 43.91 -65.00
N GLN A 50 19.53 44.82 -65.08
CA GLN A 50 18.48 44.96 -64.08
C GLN A 50 17.66 43.66 -63.95
N ALA A 51 17.36 42.98 -65.06
CA ALA A 51 16.66 41.69 -65.02
C ALA A 51 17.50 40.60 -64.32
N ILE A 52 18.82 40.58 -64.53
CA ILE A 52 19.74 39.64 -63.86
C ILE A 52 19.89 39.97 -62.37
N GLU A 53 20.01 41.26 -62.01
CA GLU A 53 20.06 41.71 -60.63
C GLU A 53 18.75 41.33 -59.90
N LEU A 54 17.59 41.60 -60.49
CA LEU A 54 16.28 41.19 -59.94
C LEU A 54 16.13 39.66 -59.82
N TRP A 55 16.67 38.89 -60.78
CA TRP A 55 16.68 37.43 -60.71
C TRP A 55 17.55 36.93 -59.54
N HIS A 56 18.76 37.47 -59.38
CA HIS A 56 19.64 37.14 -58.25
C HIS A 56 19.10 37.64 -56.92
N ASP A 57 18.40 38.78 -56.88
CA ASP A 57 17.73 39.29 -55.68
C ASP A 57 16.57 38.37 -55.28
N GLY A 58 15.79 37.90 -56.25
CA GLY A 58 14.77 36.86 -56.07
C GLY A 58 15.37 35.54 -55.59
N GLU A 59 16.50 35.11 -56.15
CA GLU A 59 17.21 33.88 -55.73
C GLU A 59 17.76 34.00 -54.31
N ARG A 60 18.31 35.17 -53.92
CA ARG A 60 18.76 35.45 -52.55
C ARG A 60 17.59 35.53 -51.57
N ALA A 61 16.48 36.14 -51.94
CA ALA A 61 15.26 36.17 -51.12
C ALA A 61 14.70 34.75 -50.90
N GLN A 62 14.66 33.91 -51.94
CA GLN A 62 14.26 32.50 -51.82
C GLN A 62 15.21 31.69 -50.93
N LEU A 63 16.51 31.94 -51.00
CA LEU A 63 17.49 31.31 -50.11
C LEU A 63 17.31 31.74 -48.65
N GLN A 64 17.07 33.03 -48.40
CA GLN A 64 16.78 33.58 -47.07
C GLN A 64 15.48 33.01 -46.50
N GLU A 65 14.43 32.92 -47.31
CA GLU A 65 13.15 32.30 -46.90
C GLU A 65 13.32 30.81 -46.56
N ARG A 66 14.07 30.06 -47.37
CA ARG A 66 14.42 28.66 -47.07
C ARG A 66 15.26 28.52 -45.81
N GLU A 67 16.17 29.45 -45.54
CA GLU A 67 16.95 29.49 -44.29
C GLU A 67 16.08 29.80 -43.08
N GLN A 68 15.18 30.77 -43.20
CA GLN A 68 14.23 31.12 -42.15
C GLN A 68 13.29 29.96 -41.84
N GLN A 69 12.74 29.29 -42.86
CA GLN A 69 11.93 28.08 -42.69
C GLN A 69 12.72 26.96 -42.00
N ARG A 70 14.00 26.76 -42.34
CA ARG A 70 14.87 25.79 -41.64
C ARG A 70 15.09 26.18 -40.16
N GLN A 71 15.28 27.47 -39.88
CA GLN A 71 15.45 27.94 -38.50
C GLN A 71 14.17 27.77 -37.68
N GLU A 72 13.01 28.10 -38.25
CA GLU A 72 11.70 27.90 -37.65
C GLU A 72 11.42 26.42 -37.40
N GLN A 73 11.71 25.53 -38.36
CA GLN A 73 11.60 24.09 -38.17
C GLN A 73 12.52 23.58 -37.06
N GLN A 74 13.77 24.04 -37.00
CA GLN A 74 14.68 23.70 -35.90
C GLN A 74 14.19 24.22 -34.55
N GLU A 75 13.61 25.42 -34.51
CA GLU A 75 13.05 25.98 -33.29
C GLU A 75 11.81 25.20 -32.83
N GLN A 76 10.91 24.85 -33.76
CA GLN A 76 9.76 23.99 -33.48
C GLN A 76 10.20 22.62 -32.96
N GLN A 77 11.21 21.99 -33.56
CA GLN A 77 11.79 20.74 -33.05
C GLN A 77 12.37 20.92 -31.65
N ARG A 78 13.09 22.01 -31.38
CA ARG A 78 13.62 22.31 -30.03
C ARG A 78 12.49 22.57 -29.02
N ARG A 79 11.37 23.18 -29.42
CA ARG A 79 10.19 23.38 -28.56
C ARG A 79 9.53 22.05 -28.24
N GLN A 80 9.27 21.21 -29.25
CA GLN A 80 8.73 19.87 -29.06
C GLN A 80 9.61 19.01 -28.14
N GLN A 81 10.93 19.03 -28.32
CA GLN A 81 11.85 18.30 -27.44
C GLN A 81 11.78 18.79 -25.99
N ARG A 82 11.64 20.10 -25.75
CA ARG A 82 11.47 20.65 -24.39
C ARG A 82 10.14 20.25 -23.79
N GLU A 83 9.04 20.31 -24.55
CA GLU A 83 7.72 19.89 -24.11
C GLU A 83 7.71 18.40 -23.76
N GLU A 84 8.28 17.54 -24.61
CA GLU A 84 8.40 16.12 -24.31
C GLU A 84 9.29 15.84 -23.08
N GLN A 85 10.38 16.60 -22.89
CA GLN A 85 11.20 16.47 -21.69
C GLN A 85 10.43 16.89 -20.43
N GLN A 86 9.68 17.99 -20.50
CA GLN A 86 8.81 18.43 -19.40
C GLN A 86 7.73 17.39 -19.10
N GLN A 87 7.10 16.83 -20.14
CA GLN A 87 6.12 15.76 -20.02
C GLN A 87 6.72 14.53 -19.32
N ARG A 88 7.88 14.06 -19.79
CA ARG A 88 8.60 12.92 -19.18
C ARG A 88 8.98 13.18 -17.72
N GLN A 89 9.37 14.41 -17.39
CA GLN A 89 9.71 14.80 -16.03
C GLN A 89 8.46 14.81 -15.13
N ARG A 90 7.34 15.37 -15.60
CA ARG A 90 6.05 15.35 -14.87
C ARG A 90 5.56 13.93 -14.63
N GLU A 91 5.61 13.07 -15.65
CA GLU A 91 5.22 11.66 -15.51
C GLU A 91 6.12 10.91 -14.53
N LYS A 92 7.42 11.23 -14.49
CA LYS A 92 8.36 10.66 -13.53
C LYS A 92 8.03 11.10 -12.10
N GLU A 93 7.83 12.41 -11.89
CA GLU A 93 7.45 12.96 -10.59
C GLU A 93 6.10 12.38 -10.11
N GLU A 94 5.12 12.23 -11.00
CA GLU A 94 3.84 11.62 -10.67
C GLU A 94 3.97 10.14 -10.30
N ARG A 95 4.84 9.38 -11.00
CA ARG A 95 5.14 7.98 -10.66
C ARG A 95 5.82 7.86 -9.29
N GLU A 96 6.73 8.77 -8.98
CA GLU A 96 7.44 8.81 -7.69
C GLU A 96 6.51 9.20 -6.53
N GLN A 97 5.59 10.14 -6.74
CA GLN A 97 4.61 10.59 -5.72
C GLN A 97 3.39 9.68 -5.56
N ARG A 98 3.10 8.79 -6.52
CA ARG A 98 1.93 7.89 -6.49
C ARG A 98 1.82 7.02 -5.23
N PRO A 99 2.88 6.30 -4.77
CA PRO A 99 2.78 5.50 -3.54
C PRO A 99 2.50 6.36 -2.30
N GLU A 100 3.03 7.59 -2.22
CA GLU A 100 2.76 8.52 -1.13
C GLU A 100 1.30 8.97 -1.13
N ARG A 101 0.74 9.32 -2.31
CA ARG A 101 -0.68 9.66 -2.46
C ARG A 101 -1.59 8.51 -2.08
N TYR A 102 -1.25 7.28 -2.49
CA TYR A 102 -1.99 6.09 -2.11
C TYR A 102 -1.97 5.87 -0.60
N ALA A 103 -0.80 5.96 0.03
CA ALA A 103 -0.66 5.83 1.49
C ALA A 103 -1.46 6.92 2.24
N ALA A 104 -1.43 8.17 1.76
CA ALA A 104 -2.21 9.26 2.34
C ALA A 104 -3.73 9.02 2.23
N LEU A 105 -4.20 8.54 1.07
CA LEU A 105 -5.61 8.18 0.88
C LEU A 105 -6.03 7.02 1.79
N GLN A 106 -5.19 5.99 1.92
CA GLN A 106 -5.46 4.89 2.85
C GLN A 106 -5.55 5.37 4.30
N GLN A 107 -4.67 6.28 4.72
CA GLN A 107 -4.75 6.89 6.06
C GLN A 107 -6.04 7.69 6.25
N GLN A 108 -6.48 8.44 5.24
CA GLN A 108 -7.76 9.15 5.28
C GLN A 108 -8.94 8.17 5.40
N VAL A 109 -8.98 7.10 4.60
CA VAL A 109 -10.01 6.07 4.69
C VAL A 109 -10.05 5.46 6.09
N GLN A 110 -8.90 5.08 6.65
CA GLN A 110 -8.82 4.52 8.01
C GLN A 110 -9.29 5.52 9.07
N SER A 111 -8.90 6.79 8.96
CA SER A 111 -9.33 7.84 9.87
C SER A 111 -10.86 8.03 9.84
N LEU A 112 -11.45 8.08 8.65
CA LEU A 112 -12.90 8.22 8.50
C LEU A 112 -13.65 6.96 8.97
N GLN A 113 -13.10 5.77 8.73
CA GLN A 113 -13.66 4.52 9.26
C GLN A 113 -13.65 4.51 10.80
N GLN A 114 -12.58 5.00 11.42
CA GLN A 114 -12.52 5.17 12.89
C GLN A 114 -13.54 6.19 13.39
N GLN A 115 -13.71 7.32 12.69
CA GLN A 115 -14.74 8.31 13.03
C GLN A 115 -16.14 7.70 12.92
N LEU A 116 -16.42 6.93 11.87
CA LEU A 116 -17.70 6.25 11.69
C LEU A 116 -17.96 5.26 12.83
N CYS A 117 -16.95 4.49 13.22
CA CYS A 117 -17.06 3.55 14.35
C CYS A 117 -17.39 4.28 15.66
N LYS A 118 -16.65 5.35 15.96
CA LYS A 118 -16.87 6.17 17.16
C LYS A 118 -18.25 6.81 17.17
N LEU A 119 -18.68 7.36 16.04
CA LEU A 119 -20.01 7.95 15.91
C LEU A 119 -21.10 6.91 16.19
N GLN A 120 -20.99 5.71 15.60
CA GLN A 120 -21.96 4.64 15.83
C GLN A 120 -21.99 4.18 17.29
N GLU A 121 -20.84 4.12 17.96
CA GLU A 121 -20.74 3.80 19.38
C GLU A 121 -21.39 4.89 20.24
N GLN A 122 -21.09 6.16 19.96
CA GLN A 122 -21.72 7.31 20.63
C GLN A 122 -23.25 7.31 20.47
N GLN A 123 -23.75 7.06 19.26
CA GLN A 123 -25.18 6.95 18.99
C GLN A 123 -25.84 5.83 19.79
N GLN A 124 -25.20 4.66 19.91
CA GLN A 124 -25.71 3.58 20.76
C GLN A 124 -25.64 3.92 22.24
N ASP A 125 -24.57 4.55 22.70
CA ASP A 125 -24.42 4.96 24.10
C ASP A 125 -25.46 6.02 24.47
N GLU A 126 -25.82 6.94 23.57
CA GLU A 126 -26.92 7.90 23.75
C GLU A 126 -28.27 7.20 23.92
N LEU A 127 -28.58 6.22 23.07
CA LEU A 127 -29.80 5.42 23.18
C LEU A 127 -29.84 4.58 24.46
N ARG A 128 -28.69 4.03 24.88
CA ARG A 128 -28.56 3.30 26.15
C ARG A 128 -28.76 4.22 27.34
N GLN A 129 -28.16 5.41 27.32
CA GLN A 129 -28.30 6.38 28.39
C GLN A 129 -29.75 6.83 28.53
N LEU A 130 -30.45 7.04 27.41
CA LEU A 130 -31.90 7.25 27.44
C LEU A 130 -32.61 6.10 28.19
N LEU A 131 -32.36 4.86 27.79
CA LEU A 131 -32.97 3.71 28.45
C LEU A 131 -32.65 3.64 29.96
N ASP A 132 -31.39 3.87 30.34
CA ASP A 132 -30.94 3.76 31.73
C ASP A 132 -31.54 4.87 32.63
N ASP A 133 -31.62 6.11 32.12
CA ASP A 133 -32.03 7.27 32.93
C ASP A 133 -33.52 7.27 33.28
N TRP A 134 -34.39 6.70 32.42
CA TRP A 134 -35.84 6.83 32.59
C TRP A 134 -36.64 5.56 32.31
N ALA A 135 -36.09 4.56 31.62
CA ALA A 135 -36.78 3.30 31.36
C ALA A 135 -36.49 2.23 32.41
N CYS A 136 -35.67 2.51 33.42
CA CYS A 136 -35.39 1.56 34.50
C CYS A 136 -36.43 1.64 35.62
N CYS A 137 -36.87 0.49 36.09
CA CYS A 137 -37.72 0.37 37.27
C CYS A 137 -36.91 0.69 38.54
N PRO A 138 -37.34 1.63 39.40
CA PRO A 138 -36.62 1.96 40.63
C PRO A 138 -36.49 0.82 41.66
N ILE A 139 -37.35 -0.21 41.59
CA ILE A 139 -37.34 -1.36 42.52
C ILE A 139 -36.34 -2.43 42.08
N ILE A 140 -36.41 -2.85 40.81
CA ILE A 140 -35.59 -3.94 40.29
C ILE A 140 -34.32 -3.46 39.58
N GLN A 141 -34.20 -2.16 39.31
CA GLN A 141 -33.06 -1.53 38.61
C GLN A 141 -32.80 -2.14 37.22
N GLU A 142 -33.87 -2.54 36.56
CA GLU A 142 -33.86 -3.13 35.22
C GLU A 142 -34.86 -2.39 34.34
N VAL A 143 -34.66 -2.48 33.03
CA VAL A 143 -35.54 -1.86 32.03
C VAL A 143 -36.96 -2.38 32.17
N LEU A 144 -37.93 -1.46 32.14
CA LEU A 144 -39.37 -1.72 32.29
C LEU A 144 -39.91 -2.51 31.10
N CYS A 145 -40.47 -3.68 31.36
CA CYS A 145 -41.14 -4.51 30.36
C CYS A 145 -42.67 -4.28 30.37
N ASP A 146 -43.27 -4.14 31.55
CA ASP A 146 -44.68 -3.79 31.72
C ASP A 146 -44.83 -2.61 32.69
N PRO A 147 -44.56 -1.38 32.20
CA PRO A 147 -44.57 -0.19 33.05
C PRO A 147 -45.99 0.14 33.53
N VAL A 148 -46.10 0.27 34.86
CA VAL A 148 -47.29 0.77 35.54
C VAL A 148 -46.94 1.98 36.40
N CYS A 149 -47.81 2.97 36.43
CA CYS A 149 -47.61 4.15 37.26
C CYS A 149 -48.55 4.15 38.47
N THR A 150 -48.00 4.58 39.60
CA THR A 150 -48.75 4.87 40.82
C THR A 150 -49.44 6.23 40.69
N MET A 151 -50.43 6.54 41.55
CA MET A 151 -51.24 7.76 41.41
C MET A 151 -50.47 9.08 41.53
N ASP A 152 -49.27 9.04 42.12
CA ASP A 152 -48.30 10.11 42.23
C ASP A 152 -47.38 10.24 41.00
N GLY A 153 -47.51 9.35 40.02
CA GLY A 153 -46.89 9.46 38.70
C GLY A 153 -45.52 8.83 38.54
N HIS A 154 -45.04 8.10 39.56
CA HIS A 154 -43.86 7.25 39.42
C HIS A 154 -44.22 5.94 38.75
N CYS A 155 -43.33 5.45 37.88
CA CYS A 155 -43.57 4.23 37.11
C CYS A 155 -42.61 3.12 37.53
N PHE A 156 -43.14 1.91 37.59
CA PHE A 156 -42.48 0.71 38.08
C PHE A 156 -42.84 -0.47 37.19
N GLU A 157 -42.07 -1.54 37.29
CA GLU A 157 -42.42 -2.83 36.72
C GLU A 157 -43.60 -3.42 37.50
N ARG A 158 -44.63 -3.92 36.80
CA ARG A 158 -45.89 -4.36 37.42
C ARG A 158 -45.65 -5.38 38.53
N GLU A 159 -44.95 -6.46 38.22
CA GLU A 159 -44.72 -7.56 39.16
C GLU A 159 -43.94 -7.08 40.40
N ALA A 160 -42.98 -6.17 40.18
CA ALA A 160 -42.14 -5.62 41.25
C ALA A 160 -42.96 -4.78 42.24
N ILE A 161 -43.80 -3.87 41.75
CA ILE A 161 -44.60 -3.00 42.63
C ILE A 161 -45.75 -3.77 43.30
N GLU A 162 -46.36 -4.73 42.62
CA GLU A 162 -47.40 -5.59 43.21
C GLU A 162 -46.83 -6.43 44.36
N THR A 163 -45.64 -7.01 44.16
CA THR A 163 -44.91 -7.75 45.20
C THR A 163 -44.53 -6.83 46.36
N TRP A 164 -44.05 -5.62 46.08
CA TRP A 164 -43.73 -4.62 47.10
C TRP A 164 -44.94 -4.25 47.95
N MET A 165 -46.09 -3.98 47.32
CA MET A 165 -47.35 -3.65 48.00
C MET A 165 -47.89 -4.82 48.82
N ALA A 166 -47.68 -6.06 48.37
CA ALA A 166 -48.08 -7.27 49.10
C ALA A 166 -47.22 -7.52 50.33
N GLN A 167 -45.90 -7.27 50.24
CA GLN A 167 -44.97 -7.43 51.36
C GLN A 167 -45.13 -6.33 52.42
N HIS A 168 -45.57 -5.14 52.04
CA HIS A 168 -45.78 -4.01 52.94
C HIS A 168 -47.27 -3.84 53.26
N ALA A 169 -47.79 -4.68 54.17
CA ALA A 169 -49.17 -4.59 54.65
C ALA A 169 -49.34 -3.42 55.64
N GLY A 170 -49.34 -2.17 55.16
CA GLY A 170 -49.48 -0.96 55.98
C GLY A 170 -49.40 0.36 55.20
N ARG A 171 -48.88 1.45 55.80
CA ARG A 171 -48.48 2.65 55.04
C ARG A 171 -47.29 2.27 54.17
N VAL A 172 -47.55 1.92 52.91
CA VAL A 172 -46.50 1.57 51.95
C VAL A 172 -45.76 2.85 51.58
N PRO A 173 -44.48 3.03 51.97
CA PRO A 173 -43.69 4.10 51.39
C PRO A 173 -43.47 3.79 49.91
N ILE A 174 -43.60 4.80 49.06
CA ILE A 174 -43.21 4.77 47.66
C ILE A 174 -41.70 4.50 47.63
N PRO A 175 -41.23 3.42 46.98
CA PRO A 175 -39.81 3.07 46.99
C PRO A 175 -38.88 4.20 46.55
N ALA A 176 -39.34 5.06 45.63
CA ALA A 176 -38.56 6.16 45.08
C ALA A 176 -38.57 7.45 45.94
N SER A 177 -39.63 7.73 46.69
CA SER A 177 -39.82 9.02 47.40
C SER A 177 -40.00 8.89 48.91
N ASN A 178 -40.10 7.66 49.43
CA ASN A 178 -40.38 7.33 50.83
C ASN A 178 -41.67 7.99 51.40
N LEU A 179 -42.54 8.49 50.52
CA LEU A 179 -43.84 9.07 50.85
C LEU A 179 -44.91 7.97 50.92
N PRO A 180 -45.96 8.10 51.74
CA PRO A 180 -47.02 7.10 51.77
C PRO A 180 -47.75 7.03 50.42
N LEU A 181 -47.87 5.83 49.85
CA LEU A 181 -48.65 5.57 48.64
C LEU A 181 -50.10 6.00 48.87
N PRO A 182 -50.64 6.93 48.06
CA PRO A 182 -52.00 7.43 48.24
C PRO A 182 -53.07 6.39 47.89
N SER A 183 -52.75 5.40 47.05
CA SER A 183 -53.65 4.31 46.65
C SER A 183 -52.86 3.08 46.17
N ARG A 184 -53.48 1.90 46.18
CA ARG A 184 -52.97 0.67 45.56
C ARG A 184 -53.37 0.51 44.09
N GLN A 185 -54.08 1.49 43.54
CA GLN A 185 -54.48 1.52 42.15
C GLN A 185 -53.26 1.81 41.27
N LEU A 186 -53.05 0.96 40.27
CA LEU A 186 -51.97 1.07 39.30
C LEU A 186 -52.56 1.35 37.91
N VAL A 187 -51.95 2.28 37.20
CA VAL A 187 -52.35 2.67 35.84
C VAL A 187 -51.32 2.13 34.85
N PRO A 188 -51.69 1.33 33.85
CA PRO A 188 -50.75 0.93 32.78
C PRO A 188 -50.18 2.18 32.07
N ASN A 189 -48.92 2.16 31.66
CA ASN A 189 -48.32 3.25 30.90
C ASN A 189 -48.01 2.79 29.47
N HIS A 190 -49.03 2.81 28.62
CA HIS A 190 -48.90 2.31 27.25
C HIS A 190 -47.92 3.14 26.42
N ALA A 191 -47.87 4.46 26.65
CA ALA A 191 -46.93 5.34 25.97
C ALA A 191 -45.48 4.98 26.32
N LEU A 192 -45.15 4.90 27.62
CA LEU A 192 -43.79 4.55 28.05
C LEU A 192 -43.38 3.15 27.56
N ARG A 193 -44.28 2.17 27.63
CA ARG A 193 -44.02 0.82 27.13
C ARG A 193 -43.60 0.83 25.66
N ALA A 194 -44.35 1.54 24.83
CA ALA A 194 -44.07 1.60 23.40
C ALA A 194 -42.73 2.29 23.09
N VAL A 195 -42.36 3.35 23.82
CA VAL A 195 -41.03 3.97 23.66
C VAL A 195 -39.92 3.00 24.07
N VAL A 196 -40.07 2.31 25.21
CA VAL A 196 -39.07 1.35 25.70
C VAL A 196 -38.87 0.21 24.71
N GLU A 197 -39.96 -0.35 24.19
CA GLU A 197 -39.92 -1.40 23.16
C GLU A 197 -39.19 -0.89 21.89
N ARG A 198 -39.46 0.33 21.44
CA ARG A 198 -38.78 0.89 20.26
C ARG A 198 -37.29 1.12 20.48
N LEU A 199 -36.90 1.67 21.63
CA LEU A 199 -35.49 1.90 21.95
C LEU A 199 -34.71 0.60 22.05
N GLN A 200 -35.29 -0.44 22.66
CA GLN A 200 -34.70 -1.77 22.70
C GLN A 200 -34.47 -2.31 21.28
N GLN A 201 -35.46 -2.19 20.40
CA GLN A 201 -35.30 -2.59 18.99
C GLN A 201 -34.16 -1.84 18.28
N LEU A 202 -34.06 -0.52 18.48
CA LEU A 202 -32.98 0.28 17.87
C LEU A 202 -31.59 -0.13 18.39
N LEU A 203 -31.49 -0.44 19.68
CA LEU A 203 -30.26 -0.95 20.28
C LEU A 203 -29.88 -2.33 19.74
N ASP A 204 -30.85 -3.23 19.56
CA ASP A 204 -30.65 -4.56 19.00
C ASP A 204 -30.21 -4.48 17.53
N GLU A 205 -30.91 -3.70 16.71
CA GLU A 205 -30.56 -3.43 15.31
C GLU A 205 -29.15 -2.82 15.19
N GLY A 206 -28.79 -1.92 16.10
CA GLY A 206 -27.44 -1.36 16.19
C GLY A 206 -26.39 -2.45 16.48
N GLY A 207 -26.69 -3.37 17.40
CA GLY A 207 -25.84 -4.52 17.72
C GLY A 207 -25.64 -5.47 16.54
N GLU A 208 -26.72 -5.79 15.82
CA GLU A 208 -26.67 -6.62 14.59
C GLU A 208 -25.86 -5.96 13.48
N ARG A 209 -26.01 -4.64 13.28
CA ARG A 209 -25.21 -3.86 12.32
C ARG A 209 -23.71 -3.86 12.70
N ALA A 210 -23.38 -3.84 13.98
CA ALA A 210 -22.00 -3.98 14.46
C ALA A 210 -21.45 -5.40 14.20
N LEU A 211 -22.30 -6.43 14.25
CA LEU A 211 -21.96 -7.82 13.93
C LEU A 211 -21.76 -8.08 12.43
N GLN A 212 -22.37 -7.30 11.53
CA GLN A 212 -22.21 -7.42 10.07
C GLN A 212 -20.89 -6.83 9.52
N ARG A 213 -20.00 -6.32 10.38
CA ARG A 213 -18.67 -5.82 9.98
C ARG A 213 -17.81 -6.96 9.36
N PRO A 214 -16.96 -6.70 8.33
CA PRO A 214 -16.28 -7.74 7.54
C PRO A 214 -15.38 -8.72 8.32
N ALA A 215 -15.09 -8.45 9.59
CA ALA A 215 -14.28 -9.30 10.46
C ALA A 215 -15.06 -10.47 11.13
N ALA A 216 -16.40 -10.53 11.02
CA ALA A 216 -17.20 -11.51 11.75
C ALA A 216 -17.92 -12.52 10.84
N ARG A 217 -17.14 -13.29 10.07
CA ARG A 217 -17.65 -14.47 9.32
C ARG A 217 -17.79 -15.74 10.17
N PHE A 218 -17.87 -15.63 11.49
CA PHE A 218 -18.05 -16.78 12.36
C PHE A 218 -18.93 -16.43 13.56
N ARG A 219 -20.24 -16.62 13.35
CA ARG A 219 -21.20 -17.27 14.27
C ARG A 219 -22.60 -16.77 13.94
N HIS A 220 -23.32 -17.57 13.17
CA HIS A 220 -24.77 -17.46 13.04
C HIS A 220 -25.32 -18.88 13.13
N GLU A 221 -25.35 -19.40 14.34
CA GLU A 221 -26.07 -20.61 14.71
C GLU A 221 -26.20 -20.56 16.23
N MET A 222 -27.44 -20.57 16.75
CA MET A 222 -27.83 -20.52 18.17
C MET A 222 -28.52 -19.22 18.65
N ASP A 223 -29.38 -18.60 17.83
CA ASP A 223 -30.40 -17.69 18.36
C ASP A 223 -31.72 -18.45 18.55
N GLY A 224 -31.99 -18.76 19.81
CA GLY A 224 -33.20 -19.44 20.26
C GLY A 224 -33.26 -19.53 21.78
N VAL A 225 -33.84 -18.50 22.39
CA VAL A 225 -34.38 -18.45 23.77
C VAL A 225 -33.35 -18.51 24.89
N TRP A 226 -33.02 -17.37 25.54
CA TRP A 226 -32.18 -17.41 26.75
C TRP A 226 -32.59 -16.50 27.91
N SER A 227 -32.92 -17.17 29.01
CA SER A 227 -32.88 -16.70 30.40
C SER A 227 -31.44 -16.72 30.96
N ARG A 228 -31.19 -15.87 31.98
CA ARG A 228 -29.91 -15.45 32.61
C ARG A 228 -28.89 -16.51 33.08
N ARG A 229 -29.11 -17.81 32.88
CA ARG A 229 -28.19 -18.86 33.39
C ARG A 229 -26.99 -19.14 32.49
N ILE A 230 -27.05 -18.94 31.17
CA ILE A 230 -25.82 -19.16 30.36
C ILE A 230 -24.84 -18.02 30.43
N TRP A 231 -25.26 -16.78 30.72
CA TRP A 231 -24.43 -15.61 30.48
C TRP A 231 -23.04 -15.76 31.16
N TRP A 232 -23.01 -16.39 32.34
CA TRP A 232 -21.79 -16.76 33.07
C TRP A 232 -20.98 -17.92 32.47
N GLU A 233 -21.61 -18.91 31.85
CA GLU A 233 -20.92 -20.05 31.19
C GLU A 233 -20.40 -19.67 29.79
N THR A 234 -21.13 -18.85 29.01
CA THR A 234 -20.66 -18.30 27.73
C THR A 234 -19.51 -17.30 27.89
N ALA A 235 -19.48 -16.51 28.96
CA ALA A 235 -18.35 -15.61 29.24
C ALA A 235 -17.05 -16.40 29.50
N ARG A 236 -17.15 -17.51 30.26
CA ARG A 236 -16.01 -18.39 30.54
C ARG A 236 -15.52 -19.13 29.29
N TYR A 237 -16.45 -19.60 28.45
CA TYR A 237 -16.11 -20.25 27.19
C TYR A 237 -15.53 -19.25 26.17
N GLY A 238 -16.03 -18.02 26.13
CA GLY A 238 -15.51 -16.92 25.31
C GLY A 238 -14.06 -16.58 25.65
N GLN A 239 -13.72 -16.52 26.93
CA GLN A 239 -12.35 -16.27 27.39
C GLN A 239 -11.38 -17.40 26.98
N GLN A 240 -11.85 -18.65 27.01
CA GLN A 240 -11.07 -19.82 26.60
C GLN A 240 -10.84 -19.87 25.09
N VAL A 241 -11.86 -19.54 24.29
CA VAL A 241 -11.76 -19.45 22.82
C VAL A 241 -10.82 -18.31 22.41
N GLN A 242 -10.86 -17.17 23.12
CA GLN A 242 -9.95 -16.05 22.86
C GLN A 242 -8.49 -16.41 23.15
N GLN A 243 -8.21 -17.15 24.23
CA GLN A 243 -6.87 -17.66 24.52
C GLN A 243 -6.39 -18.67 23.47
N GLN A 244 -7.24 -19.59 23.02
CA GLN A 244 -6.89 -20.55 21.97
C GLN A 244 -6.60 -19.86 20.63
N ALA A 245 -7.38 -18.84 20.27
CA ALA A 245 -7.13 -18.05 19.05
C ALA A 245 -5.80 -17.29 19.13
N GLN A 246 -5.44 -16.76 20.31
CA GLN A 246 -4.14 -16.11 20.51
C GLN A 246 -2.98 -17.10 20.38
N GLN A 247 -3.10 -18.30 20.96
CA GLN A 247 -2.09 -19.36 20.83
C GLN A 247 -1.92 -19.83 19.39
N ALA A 248 -3.03 -20.02 18.65
CA ALA A 248 -2.99 -20.41 17.24
C ALA A 248 -2.30 -19.33 16.37
N ARG A 249 -2.53 -18.05 16.64
CA ARG A 249 -1.84 -16.94 15.95
C ARG A 249 -0.34 -16.94 16.23
N GLN A 250 0.07 -17.19 17.48
CA GLN A 250 1.49 -17.29 17.83
C GLN A 250 2.17 -18.49 17.16
N GLN A 251 1.50 -19.65 17.11
CA GLN A 251 2.01 -20.83 16.42
C GLN A 251 2.15 -20.59 14.91
N ALA A 252 1.15 -19.97 14.27
CA ALA A 252 1.22 -19.63 12.86
C ALA A 252 2.37 -18.65 12.56
N GLN A 253 2.60 -17.66 13.43
CA GLN A 253 3.74 -16.74 13.31
C GLN A 253 5.08 -17.47 13.44
N GLN A 254 5.22 -18.40 14.40
CA GLN A 254 6.43 -19.21 14.56
C GLN A 254 6.68 -20.12 13.35
N GLN A 255 5.64 -20.78 12.83
CA GLN A 255 5.73 -21.61 11.63
C GLN A 255 6.13 -20.78 10.40
N ALA A 256 5.57 -19.60 10.23
CA ALA A 256 5.95 -18.70 9.14
C ALA A 256 7.40 -18.23 9.25
N GLN A 257 7.89 -17.96 10.47
CA GLN A 257 9.30 -17.63 10.70
C GLN A 257 10.22 -18.81 10.39
N GLN A 258 9.86 -20.02 10.81
CA GLN A 258 10.62 -21.24 10.50
C GLN A 258 10.66 -21.52 9.00
N ALA A 259 9.53 -21.39 8.30
CA ALA A 259 9.46 -21.55 6.84
C ALA A 259 10.36 -20.53 6.11
N ARG A 260 10.37 -19.26 6.55
CA ARG A 260 11.27 -18.24 6.01
C ARG A 260 12.75 -18.58 6.24
N GLN A 261 13.10 -19.11 7.41
CA GLN A 261 14.48 -19.54 7.70
C GLN A 261 14.88 -20.73 6.83
N GLN A 262 14.01 -21.72 6.68
CA GLN A 262 14.25 -22.87 5.81
C GLN A 262 14.42 -22.47 4.35
N ALA A 263 13.55 -21.58 3.84
CA ALA A 263 13.67 -21.05 2.48
C ALA A 263 15.00 -20.30 2.26
N ARG A 264 15.45 -19.49 3.25
CA ARG A 264 16.77 -18.83 3.20
C ARG A 264 17.91 -19.84 3.17
N GLN A 265 17.86 -20.89 3.98
CA GLN A 265 18.88 -21.93 3.99
C GLN A 265 18.93 -22.71 2.67
N GLN A 266 17.77 -23.04 2.11
CA GLN A 266 17.67 -23.71 0.80
C GLN A 266 18.23 -22.82 -0.32
N ALA A 267 17.88 -21.53 -0.35
CA ALA A 267 18.42 -20.58 -1.31
C ALA A 267 19.95 -20.46 -1.20
N GLN A 268 20.50 -20.41 0.02
CA GLN A 268 21.95 -20.41 0.24
C GLN A 268 22.63 -21.70 -0.24
N GLN A 269 22.01 -22.85 -0.01
CA GLN A 269 22.53 -24.14 -0.49
C GLN A 269 22.52 -24.21 -2.02
N GLN A 270 21.43 -23.77 -2.66
CA GLN A 270 21.33 -23.70 -4.11
C GLN A 270 22.38 -22.75 -4.69
N ALA A 271 22.56 -21.56 -4.13
CA ALA A 271 23.58 -20.61 -4.56
C ALA A 271 25.00 -21.21 -4.44
N ARG A 272 25.30 -21.94 -3.36
CA ARG A 272 26.58 -22.64 -3.18
C ARG A 272 26.78 -23.77 -4.21
N GLN A 273 25.72 -24.52 -4.53
CA GLN A 273 25.79 -25.57 -5.55
C GLN A 273 26.02 -24.97 -6.94
N GLN A 274 25.31 -23.90 -7.28
CA GLN A 274 25.50 -23.16 -8.54
C GLN A 274 26.91 -22.60 -8.65
N ALA A 275 27.44 -21.96 -7.60
CA ALA A 275 28.81 -21.45 -7.59
C ALA A 275 29.85 -22.57 -7.78
N ARG A 276 29.63 -23.75 -7.17
CA ARG A 276 30.50 -24.93 -7.38
C ARG A 276 30.43 -25.46 -8.81
N GLN A 277 29.24 -25.49 -9.41
CA GLN A 277 29.08 -25.91 -10.80
C GLN A 277 29.76 -24.93 -11.76
N GLN A 278 29.57 -23.63 -11.56
CA GLN A 278 30.24 -22.58 -12.33
C GLN A 278 31.77 -22.68 -12.20
N ALA A 279 32.29 -22.89 -10.98
CA ALA A 279 33.72 -23.08 -10.78
C ALA A 279 34.27 -24.34 -11.46
N ARG A 280 33.50 -25.44 -11.49
CA ARG A 280 33.87 -26.66 -12.23
C ARG A 280 33.88 -26.42 -13.74
N GLN A 281 32.86 -25.74 -14.28
CA GLN A 281 32.79 -25.39 -15.69
C GLN A 281 33.96 -24.47 -16.09
N ALA A 282 34.27 -23.45 -15.28
CA ALA A 282 35.40 -22.56 -15.51
C ALA A 282 36.74 -23.32 -15.51
N ARG A 283 36.94 -24.28 -14.58
CA ARG A 283 38.13 -25.14 -14.57
C ARG A 283 38.22 -26.04 -15.81
N GLN A 284 37.11 -26.62 -16.25
CA GLN A 284 37.08 -27.43 -17.48
C GLN A 284 37.41 -26.60 -18.72
N GLN A 285 36.84 -25.40 -18.83
CA GLN A 285 37.15 -24.46 -19.91
C GLN A 285 38.62 -24.05 -19.90
N ALA A 286 39.18 -23.72 -18.73
CA ALA A 286 40.60 -23.42 -18.58
C ALA A 286 41.50 -24.60 -18.97
N GLN A 287 41.14 -25.84 -18.61
CA GLN A 287 41.88 -27.04 -19.01
C GLN A 287 41.80 -27.30 -20.51
N GLN A 288 40.64 -27.11 -21.14
CA GLN A 288 40.48 -27.23 -22.59
C GLN A 288 41.29 -26.18 -23.36
N GLN A 289 41.39 -24.96 -22.83
CA GLN A 289 42.21 -23.90 -23.42
C GLN A 289 43.72 -24.12 -23.20
N ALA A 290 44.12 -24.70 -22.07
CA ALA A 290 45.52 -24.97 -21.75
C ALA A 290 46.09 -26.24 -22.39
N GLN A 291 45.25 -27.23 -22.74
CA GLN A 291 45.67 -28.52 -23.33
C GLN A 291 46.46 -28.36 -24.65
N PRO A 292 46.00 -27.57 -25.64
CA PRO A 292 46.73 -27.37 -26.88
C PRO A 292 48.08 -26.69 -26.66
N GLN A 293 48.12 -25.67 -25.79
CA GLN A 293 49.35 -24.93 -25.47
C GLN A 293 50.37 -25.80 -24.74
N ALA A 294 49.92 -26.64 -23.79
CA ALA A 294 50.78 -27.58 -23.09
C ALA A 294 51.31 -28.70 -24.01
N GLN A 295 50.49 -29.22 -24.92
CA GLN A 295 50.93 -30.20 -25.94
C GLN A 295 51.92 -29.59 -26.92
N GLN A 296 51.70 -28.34 -27.34
CA GLN A 296 52.60 -27.62 -28.24
C GLN A 296 53.94 -27.31 -27.55
N ALA A 297 53.92 -26.92 -26.26
CA ALA A 297 55.13 -26.75 -25.45
C ALA A 297 55.87 -28.08 -25.24
N GLN A 298 55.17 -29.20 -25.04
CA GLN A 298 55.79 -30.52 -24.94
C GLN A 298 56.42 -30.98 -26.26
N GLN A 299 55.77 -30.74 -27.40
CA GLN A 299 56.31 -31.05 -28.72
C GLN A 299 57.53 -30.19 -29.08
N GLN A 300 57.55 -28.92 -28.63
CA GLN A 300 58.72 -28.04 -28.80
C GLN A 300 59.87 -28.39 -27.85
N ALA A 301 59.57 -28.86 -26.64
CA ALA A 301 60.58 -29.26 -25.65
C ALA A 301 61.13 -30.68 -25.86
N GLN A 302 60.41 -31.58 -26.54
CA GLN A 302 60.85 -32.96 -26.79
C GLN A 302 62.19 -33.08 -27.54
N PRO A 303 62.43 -32.33 -28.64
CA PRO A 303 63.72 -32.35 -29.32
C PRO A 303 64.86 -31.83 -28.43
N GLN A 304 64.61 -30.74 -27.69
CA GLN A 304 65.61 -30.14 -26.80
C GLN A 304 65.92 -31.04 -25.60
N ALA A 305 64.92 -31.72 -25.02
CA ALA A 305 65.11 -32.67 -23.94
C ALA A 305 65.83 -33.93 -24.41
N GLN A 306 65.51 -34.46 -25.60
CA GLN A 306 66.25 -35.57 -26.22
C GLN A 306 67.69 -35.16 -26.56
N GLN A 307 67.90 -33.95 -27.05
CA GLN A 307 69.22 -33.41 -27.35
C GLN A 307 70.03 -33.17 -26.07
N ALA A 308 69.43 -32.66 -25.00
CA ALA A 308 70.04 -32.53 -23.68
C ALA A 308 70.34 -33.90 -23.05
N GLN A 309 69.47 -34.91 -23.24
CA GLN A 309 69.70 -36.26 -22.76
C GLN A 309 70.79 -36.98 -23.56
N GLN A 310 70.89 -36.75 -24.87
CA GLN A 310 72.00 -37.22 -25.70
C GLN A 310 73.30 -36.50 -25.35
N GLN A 311 73.27 -35.18 -25.13
CA GLN A 311 74.42 -34.42 -24.63
C GLN A 311 74.84 -34.89 -23.24
N ALA A 312 73.91 -35.18 -22.33
CA ALA A 312 74.21 -35.74 -21.01
C ALA A 312 74.77 -37.17 -21.11
N GLN A 313 74.28 -38.01 -22.04
CA GLN A 313 74.86 -39.33 -22.31
C GLN A 313 76.24 -39.24 -22.98
N GLN A 314 76.46 -38.25 -23.86
CA GLN A 314 77.77 -37.96 -24.46
C GLN A 314 78.74 -37.41 -23.42
N GLN A 315 78.30 -36.52 -22.54
CA GLN A 315 79.07 -36.02 -21.39
C GLN A 315 79.34 -37.14 -20.39
N ALA A 316 78.39 -38.04 -20.12
CA ALA A 316 78.61 -39.22 -19.28
C ALA A 316 79.60 -40.21 -19.92
N ARG A 317 79.57 -40.39 -21.25
CA ARG A 317 80.59 -41.16 -22.00
C ARG A 317 81.96 -40.45 -22.00
N GLN A 318 82.00 -39.13 -22.12
CA GLN A 318 83.23 -38.34 -22.02
C GLN A 318 83.79 -38.36 -20.60
N GLN A 319 82.94 -38.34 -19.57
CA GLN A 319 83.31 -38.52 -18.16
C GLN A 319 83.75 -39.96 -17.86
N GLN A 320 83.19 -40.98 -18.52
CA GLN A 320 83.72 -42.36 -18.47
C GLN A 320 85.09 -42.50 -19.15
N VAL A 321 85.42 -41.66 -20.13
CA VAL A 321 86.75 -41.61 -20.77
C VAL A 321 87.75 -40.73 -19.97
N SER A 322 87.27 -39.87 -19.08
CA SER A 322 88.10 -38.99 -18.22
C SER A 322 88.06 -39.35 -16.72
N GLN A 323 87.53 -40.53 -16.37
CA GLN A 323 87.63 -41.14 -15.04
C GLN A 323 88.50 -42.41 -15.05
N THR A 324 89.66 -42.32 -15.69
CA THR A 324 90.86 -42.96 -15.17
C THR A 324 91.70 -41.82 -14.59
N VAL A 325 91.90 -41.82 -13.26
CA VAL A 325 92.62 -40.80 -12.47
C VAL A 325 91.77 -39.57 -12.06
N VAL A 326 91.00 -39.71 -10.98
CA VAL A 326 91.29 -39.21 -9.61
C VAL A 326 90.06 -39.56 -8.76
N GLY A 327 90.26 -40.50 -7.85
CA GLY A 327 89.27 -40.82 -6.84
C GLY A 327 89.16 -39.70 -5.81
N THR A 328 87.93 -39.56 -5.28
CA THR A 328 87.60 -39.07 -3.94
C THR A 328 87.96 -37.61 -3.62
N THR A 329 86.94 -36.78 -3.37
CA THR A 329 86.66 -36.18 -2.04
C THR A 329 85.77 -34.93 -2.18
N ALA A 330 84.47 -35.05 -1.86
CA ALA A 330 83.65 -33.92 -1.41
C ALA A 330 82.36 -34.40 -0.69
N GLN A 331 82.44 -35.47 0.09
CA GLN A 331 81.46 -35.75 1.15
C GLN A 331 82.00 -35.18 2.47
N SER A 332 81.89 -33.86 2.66
CA SER A 332 81.98 -33.27 3.99
C SER A 332 81.42 -31.85 4.01
N LEU A 333 80.09 -31.72 3.88
CA LEU A 333 79.40 -30.59 4.49
C LEU A 333 78.93 -31.06 5.87
N ASN A 334 79.65 -30.57 6.88
CA ASN A 334 79.60 -30.98 8.27
C ASN A 334 78.16 -30.91 8.82
N ARG A 335 77.75 -31.91 9.62
CA ARG A 335 76.45 -31.96 10.33
C ARG A 335 76.09 -30.64 11.02
N LYS A 336 77.08 -29.83 11.43
CA LYS A 336 76.89 -28.47 11.96
C LYS A 336 76.29 -27.48 10.95
N GLN A 337 76.76 -27.44 9.70
CA GLN A 337 76.23 -26.53 8.67
C GLN A 337 74.82 -26.91 8.23
N ARG A 338 74.50 -28.22 8.18
CA ARG A 338 73.12 -28.70 7.93
C ARG A 338 72.17 -28.40 9.09
N ARG A 339 72.68 -28.30 10.33
CA ARG A 339 71.88 -27.88 11.49
C ARG A 339 71.67 -26.37 11.50
N GLN A 340 72.68 -25.58 11.12
CA GLN A 340 72.56 -24.12 10.99
C GLN A 340 71.55 -23.74 9.91
N LEU A 341 71.61 -24.34 8.71
CA LEU A 341 70.62 -24.06 7.66
C LEU A 341 69.17 -24.38 8.09
N ARG A 342 68.98 -25.46 8.85
CA ARG A 342 67.65 -25.84 9.39
C ARG A 342 67.21 -24.98 10.58
N GLN A 343 68.12 -24.28 11.24
CA GLN A 343 67.78 -23.30 12.28
C GLN A 343 67.46 -21.94 11.65
N GLU A 344 68.17 -21.56 10.59
CA GLU A 344 67.90 -20.38 9.77
C GLU A 344 66.49 -20.45 9.15
N GLN A 345 66.15 -21.59 8.53
CA GLN A 345 64.81 -21.82 7.95
C GLN A 345 63.70 -21.73 9.00
N ARG A 346 63.89 -22.32 10.18
CA ARG A 346 62.88 -22.25 11.27
C ARG A 346 62.72 -20.85 11.84
N ARG A 347 63.79 -20.04 11.87
CA ARG A 347 63.71 -18.63 12.28
C ARG A 347 62.92 -17.80 11.27
N GLN A 348 63.08 -18.07 9.97
CA GLN A 348 62.31 -17.37 8.92
C GLN A 348 60.83 -17.76 8.93
N GLU A 349 60.51 -19.04 9.17
CA GLU A 349 59.13 -19.51 9.33
C GLU A 349 58.45 -18.87 10.55
N GLN A 350 59.14 -18.81 11.70
CA GLN A 350 58.61 -18.14 12.90
C GLN A 350 58.41 -16.63 12.72
N GLN A 351 59.27 -15.95 11.94
CA GLN A 351 59.08 -14.53 11.62
C GLN A 351 57.88 -14.31 10.70
N GLN A 352 57.61 -15.20 9.74
CA GLN A 352 56.42 -15.14 8.91
C GLN A 352 55.14 -15.41 9.70
N GLU A 353 55.15 -16.38 10.61
CA GLU A 353 54.01 -16.64 11.50
C GLU A 353 53.73 -15.46 12.44
N GLN A 354 54.77 -14.80 12.99
CA GLN A 354 54.59 -13.59 13.79
C GLN A 354 54.04 -12.41 12.97
N GLN A 355 54.46 -12.24 11.71
CA GLN A 355 53.88 -11.22 10.83
C GLN A 355 52.41 -11.53 10.48
N GLN A 356 52.06 -12.80 10.26
CA GLN A 356 50.67 -13.20 10.04
C GLN A 356 49.79 -13.00 11.29
N GLN A 357 50.31 -13.29 12.49
CA GLN A 357 49.59 -13.03 13.73
C GLN A 357 49.43 -11.53 14.02
N GLN A 358 50.42 -10.69 13.69
CA GLN A 358 50.27 -9.23 13.78
C GLN A 358 49.27 -8.68 12.77
N GLN A 359 49.20 -9.23 11.55
CA GLN A 359 48.16 -8.86 10.58
C GLN A 359 46.76 -9.29 11.05
N GLN A 360 46.62 -10.48 11.64
CA GLN A 360 45.34 -10.95 12.19
C GLN A 360 44.90 -10.13 13.42
N GLN A 361 45.83 -9.72 14.28
CA GLN A 361 45.53 -8.83 15.41
C GLN A 361 45.17 -7.39 14.98
N GLN A 362 45.70 -6.91 13.84
CA GLN A 362 45.27 -5.62 13.26
C GLN A 362 43.90 -5.69 12.57
N GLU A 363 43.45 -6.86 12.12
CA GLU A 363 42.09 -7.05 11.59
C GLU A 363 41.02 -7.33 12.67
N GLU A 364 41.40 -7.84 13.86
CA GLU A 364 40.45 -8.15 14.96
C GLU A 364 40.16 -6.98 15.94
N ASP A 365 40.95 -5.91 15.96
CA ASP A 365 40.72 -4.72 16.82
C ASP A 365 39.85 -3.62 16.17
N THR A 366 38.82 -4.02 15.40
CA THR A 366 37.60 -3.21 15.24
C THR A 366 36.46 -3.95 15.97
N PRO A 367 35.87 -3.40 17.04
CA PRO A 367 35.03 -4.18 17.94
C PRO A 367 33.65 -4.51 17.34
N ALA A 368 33.38 -5.82 17.29
CA ALA A 368 32.17 -6.55 17.71
C ALA A 368 30.79 -6.03 17.24
N ALA A 369 29.86 -6.86 16.77
CA ALA A 369 29.33 -8.06 17.43
C ALA A 369 28.28 -8.68 16.47
N SER A 370 27.92 -9.97 16.44
CA SER A 370 28.20 -11.11 17.31
C SER A 370 27.52 -12.36 16.73
N GLY A 371 28.11 -13.53 16.98
CA GLY A 371 27.39 -14.80 17.21
C GLY A 371 27.52 -15.82 16.07
N SER A 372 28.48 -16.77 16.10
CA SER A 372 28.57 -17.98 16.95
C SER A 372 27.72 -19.15 16.40
N SER A 373 28.11 -20.43 16.39
CA SER A 373 29.37 -21.18 16.56
C SER A 373 28.95 -22.68 16.46
N GLN A 374 29.59 -23.51 15.63
CA GLN A 374 30.27 -24.80 15.94
C GLN A 374 29.68 -25.87 15.01
N GLN A 375 30.36 -26.50 14.05
CA GLN A 375 31.58 -27.33 14.01
C GLN A 375 31.52 -28.72 14.68
N PRO A 376 32.23 -29.73 14.11
CA PRO A 376 31.77 -31.11 14.02
C PRO A 376 32.76 -32.15 14.61
N SER A 377 32.35 -33.41 14.70
CA SER A 377 33.25 -34.54 15.00
C SER A 377 32.97 -35.77 14.12
N ARG A 378 34.07 -36.32 13.56
CA ARG A 378 34.24 -37.62 12.86
C ARG A 378 34.34 -38.80 13.87
N PRO A 379 34.69 -40.04 13.47
CA PRO A 379 34.00 -41.00 12.60
C PRO A 379 33.89 -42.41 13.25
N GLY A 380 33.04 -43.29 12.71
CA GLY A 380 33.03 -44.71 13.09
C GLY A 380 32.20 -45.57 12.14
N ALA A 381 32.85 -46.46 11.41
CA ALA A 381 32.25 -47.64 10.76
C ALA A 381 32.40 -48.83 11.74
N PRO A 382 31.64 -49.96 11.67
CA PRO A 382 31.28 -50.66 10.42
C PRO A 382 29.91 -51.38 10.35
N LEU A 383 29.55 -51.79 9.11
CA LEU A 383 28.76 -52.96 8.66
C LEU A 383 27.32 -53.18 9.19
N THR A 384 26.33 -53.24 8.29
CA THR A 384 25.78 -54.47 7.67
C THR A 384 24.76 -54.13 6.58
N ALA A 385 24.61 -55.05 5.63
CA ALA A 385 23.75 -54.96 4.46
C ALA A 385 22.27 -55.22 4.77
N THR A 386 21.36 -54.72 3.93
CA THR A 386 20.19 -55.47 3.41
C THR A 386 19.67 -54.77 2.14
N THR A 387 19.30 -55.63 1.21
CA THR A 387 18.94 -55.54 -0.19
C THR A 387 17.56 -54.96 -0.53
N ALA A 388 17.42 -54.56 -1.81
CA ALA A 388 16.22 -54.67 -2.67
C ALA A 388 15.03 -53.74 -2.33
N ALA A 389 14.24 -53.20 -3.25
CA ALA A 389 14.15 -53.17 -4.71
C ALA A 389 13.06 -52.14 -5.07
N ASP A 390 12.83 -51.96 -6.38
CA ASP A 390 11.64 -51.38 -7.02
C ASP A 390 11.64 -49.89 -7.36
N ALA A 391 12.26 -49.63 -8.52
CA ALA A 391 11.60 -48.88 -9.60
C ALA A 391 10.54 -49.81 -10.26
N PRO A 392 9.45 -49.28 -10.84
CA PRO A 392 9.50 -48.66 -12.17
C PRO A 392 8.69 -47.35 -12.20
N GLY A 393 8.82 -46.41 -13.13
CA GLY A 393 9.38 -46.41 -14.46
C GLY A 393 8.51 -45.46 -15.31
N LEU A 394 9.16 -44.60 -16.08
CA LEU A 394 8.68 -43.99 -17.33
C LEU A 394 7.52 -42.98 -17.28
N ALA A 395 7.85 -41.71 -17.48
CA ALA A 395 7.33 -40.97 -18.64
C ALA A 395 8.19 -39.72 -18.91
N ALA A 396 8.71 -39.66 -20.13
CA ALA A 396 9.40 -38.53 -20.70
C ALA A 396 8.48 -37.31 -20.80
N GLY A 397 8.97 -36.14 -20.40
CA GLY A 397 8.34 -34.85 -20.65
C GLY A 397 9.43 -33.79 -20.58
N GLY A 398 9.72 -33.16 -21.71
CA GLY A 398 10.83 -32.23 -21.88
C GLY A 398 10.82 -31.11 -20.83
N LEU A 399 12.02 -30.80 -20.35
CA LEU A 399 12.31 -29.58 -19.62
C LEU A 399 11.85 -28.37 -20.47
N PRO A 400 11.04 -27.44 -19.92
CA PRO A 400 10.81 -26.18 -20.60
C PRO A 400 12.14 -25.43 -20.60
N ALA A 401 12.59 -25.07 -21.80
CA ALA A 401 13.73 -24.18 -21.97
C ALA A 401 13.43 -22.87 -21.23
N ASP A 402 14.30 -22.54 -20.27
CA ASP A 402 14.44 -21.21 -19.71
C ASP A 402 14.57 -20.19 -20.84
N ARG A 403 13.45 -19.59 -21.23
CA ARG A 403 13.47 -18.28 -21.88
C ARG A 403 13.79 -17.28 -20.78
N ALA A 404 15.06 -16.90 -20.70
CA ALA A 404 15.47 -15.70 -20.01
C ALA A 404 14.58 -14.54 -20.50
N ALA A 405 13.74 -14.03 -19.60
CA ALA A 405 12.85 -12.91 -19.84
C ALA A 405 13.67 -11.74 -20.41
N GLY A 406 13.33 -11.30 -21.62
CA GLY A 406 14.04 -10.19 -22.26
C GLY A 406 13.72 -8.85 -21.57
N PRO A 407 14.47 -7.76 -21.86
CA PRO A 407 14.14 -6.41 -21.37
C PRO A 407 12.69 -5.98 -21.65
N SER A 408 12.07 -6.56 -22.68
CA SER A 408 10.67 -6.32 -23.06
C SER A 408 9.64 -6.95 -22.09
N ASP A 409 9.97 -8.08 -21.46
CA ASP A 409 9.11 -8.75 -20.48
C ASP A 409 9.13 -8.01 -19.13
N MET A 410 10.29 -7.44 -18.76
CA MET A 410 10.43 -6.59 -17.58
C MET A 410 9.62 -5.29 -17.71
N TYR A 411 9.66 -4.65 -18.89
CA TYR A 411 8.90 -3.43 -19.15
C TYR A 411 7.39 -3.68 -19.15
N SER A 412 6.95 -4.83 -19.69
CA SER A 412 5.55 -5.27 -19.66
C SER A 412 5.06 -5.58 -18.24
N SER A 413 5.90 -6.21 -17.41
CA SER A 413 5.61 -6.47 -15.99
C SER A 413 5.48 -5.17 -15.17
N LEU A 414 6.39 -4.22 -15.38
CA LEU A 414 6.35 -2.92 -14.72
C LEU A 414 5.12 -2.10 -15.15
N GLN A 415 4.74 -2.14 -16.43
CA GLN A 415 3.51 -1.52 -16.91
C GLN A 415 2.26 -2.13 -16.26
N LEU A 416 2.23 -3.45 -16.09
CA LEU A 416 1.15 -4.14 -15.39
C LEU A 416 1.03 -3.70 -13.92
N GLN A 417 2.15 -3.58 -13.20
CA GLN A 417 2.17 -3.07 -11.82
C GLN A 417 1.69 -1.62 -11.72
N VAL A 418 2.10 -0.76 -12.65
CA VAL A 418 1.65 0.64 -12.72
C VAL A 418 0.14 0.72 -12.94
N GLN A 419 -0.42 -0.16 -13.77
CA GLN A 419 -1.85 -0.22 -14.06
C GLN A 419 -2.66 -0.78 -12.86
N GLN A 420 -2.15 -1.80 -12.18
CA GLN A 420 -2.73 -2.32 -10.94
C GLN A 420 -2.79 -1.23 -9.86
N LEU A 421 -1.70 -0.50 -9.63
CA LEU A 421 -1.66 0.59 -8.66
C LEU A 421 -2.63 1.73 -9.02
N GLN A 422 -2.89 2.00 -10.29
CA GLN A 422 -3.91 2.98 -10.71
C GLN A 422 -5.33 2.50 -10.40
N GLN A 423 -5.60 1.21 -10.61
CA GLN A 423 -6.88 0.60 -10.25
C GLN A 423 -7.08 0.63 -8.73
N GLU A 424 -6.05 0.29 -7.95
CA GLU A 424 -6.08 0.36 -6.49
C GLU A 424 -6.31 1.79 -5.99
N LEU A 425 -5.61 2.79 -6.55
CA LEU A 425 -5.81 4.20 -6.21
C LEU A 425 -7.25 4.65 -6.50
N GLY A 426 -7.80 4.27 -7.66
CA GLY A 426 -9.19 4.55 -8.02
C GLY A 426 -10.19 3.88 -7.08
N ALA A 427 -9.95 2.62 -6.71
CA ALA A 427 -10.77 1.89 -5.75
C ALA A 427 -10.74 2.54 -4.36
N THR A 428 -9.56 2.96 -3.87
CA THR A 428 -9.45 3.65 -2.57
C THR A 428 -10.13 5.02 -2.57
N GLN A 429 -10.11 5.76 -3.68
CA GLN A 429 -10.87 7.01 -3.80
C GLN A 429 -12.39 6.78 -3.75
N GLN A 430 -12.87 5.72 -4.41
CA GLN A 430 -14.27 5.33 -4.33
C GLN A 430 -14.65 4.89 -2.90
N GLU A 431 -13.79 4.12 -2.24
CA GLU A 431 -13.97 3.72 -0.84
C GLU A 431 -14.03 4.94 0.09
N LEU A 432 -13.13 5.92 -0.08
CA LEU A 432 -13.18 7.17 0.66
C LEU A 432 -14.51 7.90 0.47
N GLY A 433 -14.99 8.00 -0.78
CA GLY A 433 -16.30 8.55 -1.09
C GLY A 433 -17.43 7.81 -0.39
N ALA A 434 -17.39 6.47 -0.41
CA ALA A 434 -18.38 5.62 0.24
C ALA A 434 -18.38 5.79 1.77
N VAL A 435 -17.21 5.82 2.42
CA VAL A 435 -17.12 6.03 3.88
C VAL A 435 -17.64 7.42 4.28
N ARG A 436 -17.34 8.46 3.48
CA ARG A 436 -17.91 9.80 3.70
C ARG A 436 -19.43 9.81 3.59
N GLN A 437 -19.99 9.12 2.60
CA GLN A 437 -21.44 8.98 2.47
C GLN A 437 -22.05 8.19 3.63
N GLN A 438 -21.38 7.13 4.10
CA GLN A 438 -21.83 6.36 5.26
C GLN A 438 -21.84 7.19 6.55
N LEU A 439 -20.84 8.05 6.75
CA LEU A 439 -20.81 9.01 7.87
C LEU A 439 -22.02 9.92 7.86
N TRP A 440 -22.25 10.59 6.72
CA TRP A 440 -23.41 11.45 6.54
C TRP A 440 -24.72 10.70 6.80
N ALA A 441 -24.90 9.56 6.14
CA ALA A 441 -26.10 8.75 6.28
C ALA A 441 -26.27 8.15 7.69
N ALA A 442 -25.19 7.96 8.47
CA ALA A 442 -25.30 7.52 9.86
C ALA A 442 -25.76 8.65 10.78
N GLN A 443 -25.34 9.90 10.54
CA GLN A 443 -25.82 11.06 11.29
C GLN A 443 -27.30 11.33 11.02
N GLU A 444 -27.67 11.39 9.74
CA GLU A 444 -29.04 11.67 9.32
C GLU A 444 -30.01 10.60 9.83
N ARG A 445 -29.66 9.31 9.72
CA ARG A 445 -30.47 8.22 10.25
C ARG A 445 -30.69 8.30 11.75
N HIS A 446 -29.67 8.63 12.53
CA HIS A 446 -29.80 8.73 13.99
C HIS A 446 -30.76 9.86 14.38
N GLN A 447 -30.68 11.00 13.70
CA GLN A 447 -31.66 12.07 13.90
C GLN A 447 -33.07 11.65 13.51
N ASP A 448 -33.24 10.95 12.39
CA ASP A 448 -34.55 10.48 11.97
C ASP A 448 -35.12 9.42 12.93
N GLU A 449 -34.29 8.51 13.45
CA GLU A 449 -34.66 7.54 14.48
C GLU A 449 -35.13 8.26 15.77
N LEU A 450 -34.42 9.31 16.20
CA LEU A 450 -34.83 10.15 17.35
C LEU A 450 -36.09 10.98 17.07
N ARG A 451 -36.28 11.50 15.85
CA ARG A 451 -37.50 12.23 15.46
C ARG A 451 -38.71 11.31 15.44
N GLN A 452 -38.59 10.12 14.86
CA GLN A 452 -39.65 9.11 14.91
C GLN A 452 -39.99 8.79 16.37
N LEU A 453 -38.99 8.62 17.23
CA LEU A 453 -39.14 8.43 18.69
C LEU A 453 -39.96 9.53 19.38
N LEU A 454 -39.86 10.76 18.88
CA LEU A 454 -40.67 11.86 19.37
C LEU A 454 -42.09 11.82 18.76
N GLU A 455 -42.21 11.63 17.46
CA GLU A 455 -43.48 11.75 16.74
C GLU A 455 -44.49 10.65 17.11
N ASP A 456 -44.08 9.39 17.15
CA ASP A 456 -45.03 8.28 17.29
C ASP A 456 -45.54 8.10 18.73
N TRP A 457 -44.77 8.53 19.73
CA TRP A 457 -45.03 8.17 21.14
C TRP A 457 -45.05 9.36 22.11
N ALA A 458 -44.44 10.49 21.73
CA ALA A 458 -44.49 11.71 22.52
C ALA A 458 -45.59 12.68 22.06
N CYS A 459 -46.36 12.37 21.02
CA CYS A 459 -47.48 13.21 20.59
C CYS A 459 -48.78 12.89 21.35
N CYS A 460 -49.51 13.93 21.73
CA CYS A 460 -50.83 13.76 22.32
C CYS A 460 -51.85 13.33 21.26
N PRO A 461 -52.66 12.28 21.48
CA PRO A 461 -53.70 11.86 20.53
C PRO A 461 -54.77 12.93 20.25
N ILE A 462 -54.97 13.89 21.17
CA ILE A 462 -55.97 14.97 21.03
C ILE A 462 -55.39 16.15 20.26
N THR A 463 -54.25 16.68 20.71
CA THR A 463 -53.66 17.90 20.12
C THR A 463 -52.82 17.61 18.89
N GLN A 464 -52.37 16.37 18.70
CA GLN A 464 -51.40 15.97 17.66
C GLN A 464 -50.08 16.76 17.75
N GLU A 465 -49.76 17.24 18.96
CA GLU A 465 -48.54 17.97 19.28
C GLU A 465 -47.76 17.21 20.36
N VAL A 466 -46.45 17.45 20.43
CA VAL A 466 -45.56 16.86 21.45
C VAL A 466 -46.03 17.25 22.86
N LEU A 467 -46.15 16.25 23.73
CA LEU A 467 -46.60 16.35 25.11
C LEU A 467 -45.65 17.23 25.93
N ARG A 468 -46.19 18.27 26.58
CA ARG A 468 -45.44 19.14 27.51
C ARG A 468 -45.70 18.74 28.96
N ASP A 469 -46.95 18.43 29.30
CA ASP A 469 -47.34 17.93 30.62
C ASP A 469 -48.15 16.63 30.47
N PRO A 470 -47.45 15.50 30.21
CA PRO A 470 -48.11 14.23 29.94
C PRO A 470 -48.83 13.70 31.19
N VAL A 471 -50.10 13.37 31.02
CA VAL A 471 -50.93 12.68 32.02
C VAL A 471 -51.55 11.44 31.43
N CYS A 472 -51.59 10.35 32.18
CA CYS A 472 -52.26 9.13 31.76
C CYS A 472 -53.65 9.02 32.37
N ALA A 473 -54.62 8.70 31.54
CA ALA A 473 -55.95 8.35 31.98
C ALA A 473 -55.97 6.90 32.48
N MET A 474 -57.07 6.51 33.12
CA MET A 474 -57.18 5.18 33.77
C MET A 474 -57.15 3.99 32.81
N ASP A 475 -57.30 4.22 31.51
CA ASP A 475 -57.13 3.23 30.45
C ASP A 475 -55.67 3.06 30.02
N GLY A 476 -54.76 3.85 30.60
CA GLY A 476 -53.31 3.79 30.37
C GLY A 476 -52.79 4.55 29.17
N HIS A 477 -53.66 5.27 28.45
CA HIS A 477 -53.24 6.20 27.41
C HIS A 477 -52.86 7.55 28.00
N CYS A 478 -51.84 8.19 27.40
CA CYS A 478 -51.33 9.45 27.89
C CYS A 478 -51.66 10.60 26.93
N PHE A 479 -51.97 11.75 27.52
CA PHE A 479 -52.50 12.93 26.83
C PHE A 479 -51.87 14.19 27.43
N GLU A 480 -51.99 15.30 26.72
CA GLU A 480 -51.66 16.61 27.24
C GLU A 480 -52.71 17.01 28.28
N ARG A 481 -52.28 17.44 29.48
CA ARG A 481 -53.17 17.68 30.62
C ARG A 481 -54.34 18.60 30.26
N ALA A 482 -54.04 19.76 29.68
CA ALA A 482 -55.07 20.75 29.36
C ALA A 482 -56.10 20.22 28.34
N ALA A 483 -55.65 19.39 27.40
CA ALA A 483 -56.50 18.83 26.35
C ALA A 483 -57.48 17.77 26.91
N ILE A 484 -56.98 16.84 27.72
CA ILE A 484 -57.83 15.79 28.28
C ILE A 484 -58.79 16.31 29.36
N GLU A 485 -58.38 17.31 30.14
CA GLU A 485 -59.27 17.97 31.11
C GLU A 485 -60.44 18.66 30.40
N THR A 486 -60.15 19.37 29.30
CA THR A 486 -61.17 19.98 28.44
C THR A 486 -62.10 18.93 27.83
N TRP A 487 -61.55 17.82 27.31
CA TRP A 487 -62.33 16.71 26.78
C TRP A 487 -63.29 16.10 27.81
N MET A 488 -62.81 15.84 29.02
CA MET A 488 -63.63 15.29 30.11
C MET A 488 -64.72 16.24 30.58
N ALA A 489 -64.48 17.57 30.52
CA ALA A 489 -65.47 18.58 30.88
C ALA A 489 -66.60 18.71 29.85
N GLN A 490 -66.30 18.51 28.56
CA GLN A 490 -67.28 18.58 27.48
C GLN A 490 -68.22 17.36 27.42
N HIS A 491 -67.80 16.22 27.96
CA HIS A 491 -68.59 14.99 27.96
C HIS A 491 -69.32 14.80 29.29
N ALA A 492 -70.65 14.94 29.29
CA ALA A 492 -71.50 14.60 30.43
C ALA A 492 -71.68 13.07 30.53
N GLY A 493 -71.57 12.48 31.73
CA GLY A 493 -71.78 11.05 31.95
C GLY A 493 -70.52 10.18 31.72
N ARG A 494 -70.63 9.06 30.99
CA ARG A 494 -69.48 8.19 30.64
C ARG A 494 -68.64 8.87 29.57
N VAL A 495 -67.39 9.22 29.89
CA VAL A 495 -66.45 9.83 28.95
C VAL A 495 -65.79 8.73 28.10
N PRO A 496 -65.86 8.78 26.77
CA PRO A 496 -65.05 7.89 25.93
C PRO A 496 -63.58 8.34 25.95
N SER A 497 -62.66 7.38 25.90
CA SER A 497 -61.24 7.63 25.71
C SER A 497 -61.00 8.22 24.31
N PRO A 498 -60.29 9.35 24.18
CA PRO A 498 -59.97 9.92 22.87
C PRO A 498 -59.14 8.97 21.98
N ALA A 499 -58.34 8.07 22.59
CA ALA A 499 -57.45 7.18 21.86
C ALA A 499 -58.15 5.87 21.42
N SER A 500 -58.97 5.28 22.28
CA SER A 500 -59.57 3.96 22.04
C SER A 500 -61.08 3.99 21.76
N ASN A 501 -61.75 5.14 21.95
CA ASN A 501 -63.22 5.28 21.95
C ASN A 501 -63.96 4.39 22.96
N LEU A 502 -63.23 3.71 23.86
CA LEU A 502 -63.81 2.90 24.93
C LEU A 502 -64.17 3.79 26.13
N PRO A 503 -65.21 3.45 26.93
CA PRO A 503 -65.57 4.25 28.09
C PRO A 503 -64.44 4.24 29.14
N LEU A 504 -63.98 5.43 29.55
CA LEU A 504 -62.96 5.57 30.58
C LEU A 504 -63.47 5.01 31.92
N PRO A 505 -62.65 4.21 32.64
CA PRO A 505 -63.04 3.66 33.94
C PRO A 505 -63.29 4.73 35.00
N SER A 506 -62.54 5.83 34.95
CA SER A 506 -62.73 7.00 35.83
C SER A 506 -62.21 8.28 35.15
N ARG A 507 -62.53 9.45 35.74
CA ARG A 507 -62.01 10.76 35.32
C ARG A 507 -60.68 11.13 36.02
N GLN A 508 -60.06 10.21 36.74
CA GLN A 508 -58.77 10.47 37.37
C GLN A 508 -57.66 10.48 36.33
N LEU A 509 -56.72 11.40 36.51
CA LEU A 509 -55.54 11.57 35.66
C LEU A 509 -54.30 11.43 36.54
N VAL A 510 -53.34 10.65 36.07
CA VAL A 510 -52.07 10.40 36.76
C VAL A 510 -50.96 11.11 35.99
N PRO A 511 -50.14 11.97 36.62
CA PRO A 511 -48.97 12.56 35.97
C PRO A 511 -48.01 11.48 35.46
N ASN A 512 -47.41 11.66 34.28
CA ASN A 512 -46.43 10.71 33.75
C ASN A 512 -45.03 11.33 33.77
N HIS A 513 -44.38 11.28 34.93
CA HIS A 513 -43.08 11.91 35.12
C HIS A 513 -41.98 11.26 34.28
N ALA A 514 -42.04 9.94 34.10
CA ALA A 514 -41.12 9.20 33.27
C ALA A 514 -41.20 9.68 31.81
N LEU A 515 -42.40 9.68 31.21
CA LEU A 515 -42.59 10.14 29.84
C LEU A 515 -42.15 11.60 29.65
N ARG A 516 -42.47 12.49 30.60
CA ARG A 516 -42.02 13.89 30.51
C ARG A 516 -40.50 14.00 30.42
N ALA A 517 -39.77 13.28 31.26
CA ALA A 517 -38.31 13.27 31.24
C ALA A 517 -37.75 12.75 29.90
N VAL A 518 -38.38 11.71 29.32
CA VAL A 518 -38.00 11.20 27.99
C VAL A 518 -38.15 12.27 26.92
N VAL A 519 -39.31 12.92 26.87
CA VAL A 519 -39.65 13.91 25.86
C VAL A 519 -38.70 15.09 25.94
N GLU A 520 -38.45 15.61 27.14
CA GLU A 520 -37.49 16.69 27.37
C GLU A 520 -36.09 16.31 26.89
N ARG A 521 -35.65 15.07 27.15
CA ARG A 521 -34.32 14.60 26.73
C ARG A 521 -34.22 14.39 25.21
N LEU A 522 -35.24 13.82 24.58
CA LEU A 522 -35.30 13.64 23.13
C LEU A 522 -35.31 15.00 22.41
N GLN A 523 -36.07 15.97 22.92
CA GLN A 523 -36.08 17.34 22.40
C GLN A 523 -34.70 17.98 22.48
N GLN A 524 -34.01 17.86 23.62
CA GLN A 524 -32.64 18.35 23.76
C GLN A 524 -31.71 17.73 22.71
N LEU A 525 -31.75 16.41 22.51
CA LEU A 525 -30.90 15.73 21.54
C LEU A 525 -31.19 16.16 20.08
N LEU A 526 -32.43 16.54 19.78
CA LEU A 526 -32.83 17.04 18.46
C LEU A 526 -32.51 18.53 18.25
N ASP A 527 -32.45 19.31 19.33
CA ASP A 527 -32.15 20.75 19.32
C ASP A 527 -30.65 21.07 19.37
N GLU A 528 -29.80 20.11 19.74
CA GLU A 528 -28.33 20.28 19.73
C GLU A 528 -27.86 20.55 18.28
N PRO A 529 -27.20 21.70 18.00
CA PRO A 529 -26.80 22.05 16.65
C PRO A 529 -25.73 21.08 16.15
N GLU A 530 -25.94 20.52 14.95
CA GLU A 530 -24.97 19.75 14.18
C GLU A 530 -23.65 20.54 14.03
N GLY A 531 -22.70 20.40 14.96
CA GLY A 531 -21.39 21.05 14.82
C GLY A 531 -20.62 21.46 16.06
N ALA A 532 -20.79 20.80 17.21
CA ALA A 532 -19.91 20.98 18.37
C ALA A 532 -19.16 19.70 18.77
N ALA A 533 -18.51 19.02 17.82
CA ALA A 533 -17.47 18.01 18.09
C ALA A 533 -16.51 17.85 16.91
#